data_AF-A0A7V8XUC7-F1
#
_entry.id   AF-A0A7V8XUC7-F1
#
_cell.length_a   1.000
_cell.length_b   1.000
_cell.length_c   1.000
_cell.angle_alpha   90.00
_cell.angle_beta   90.00
_cell.angle_gamma   90.00
#
_symmetry.space_group_name_H-M   'P 1'
#
loop_
_entity.id
_entity.type
_entity.pdbx_description
1 polymer ?
#
loop_
_entity_poly.entity_id
_entity_poly.type
_entity_poly.pdbx_seq_one_letter_code
_entity_poly.pdbx_strand_id
1 'polypeptide(L)'
;MDEWQFQALEDHTALESVDVGGVPVRAGSPVRLRPRAGGDIFDVALAGQTATIEAIEQDYDGRIHLAVVVDADPGRDLGLLRQPGHRFFFSIDEVEPI
;
A
#
# COMPACT_ATOMS: atom_id res chain seq x y z
N MET A 1 -6.98 -28.36 6.41
CA MET A 1 -6.12 -27.17 6.50
C MET A 1 -7.07 -26.01 6.39
N ASP A 2 -7.47 -25.48 7.54
CA ASP A 2 -8.53 -24.50 7.66
C ASP A 2 -8.10 -23.16 7.07
N GLU A 3 -8.87 -22.71 6.08
CA GLU A 3 -8.79 -21.38 5.45
C GLU A 3 -9.00 -20.23 6.47
N TRP A 4 -9.44 -20.57 7.69
CA TRP A 4 -9.71 -19.66 8.80
C TRP A 4 -8.46 -19.17 9.56
N GLN A 5 -7.29 -19.79 9.37
CA GLN A 5 -6.07 -19.38 10.09
C GLN A 5 -5.33 -18.19 9.44
N PHE A 6 -5.57 -17.91 8.15
CA PHE A 6 -4.94 -16.77 7.47
C PHE A 6 -5.56 -15.43 7.90
N GLN A 7 -6.86 -15.40 8.19
CA GLN A 7 -7.55 -14.16 8.56
C GLN A 7 -7.25 -13.67 9.99
N ALA A 8 -6.68 -14.52 10.84
CA ALA A 8 -6.46 -14.27 12.27
C ALA A 8 -5.03 -13.84 12.63
N LEU A 9 -4.12 -13.75 11.65
CA LEU A 9 -2.73 -13.32 11.82
C LEU A 9 -2.49 -11.84 11.43
N GLU A 10 -3.54 -11.17 10.93
CA GLU A 10 -3.51 -9.79 10.46
C GLU A 10 -4.43 -8.95 11.35
N ASP A 11 -4.02 -8.72 12.60
CA ASP A 11 -4.61 -7.65 13.43
C ASP A 11 -4.05 -6.32 12.92
N HIS A 12 -4.33 -6.02 11.65
CA HIS A 12 -3.99 -4.74 11.05
C HIS A 12 -5.13 -3.79 11.33
N THR A 13 -4.90 -2.84 12.23
CA THR A 13 -5.87 -1.78 12.46
C THR A 13 -5.95 -0.94 11.19
N ALA A 14 -7.09 -0.99 10.50
CA ALA A 14 -7.36 -0.14 9.36
C ALA A 14 -7.55 1.32 9.82
N LEU A 15 -6.77 2.23 9.26
CA LEU A 15 -6.85 3.67 9.56
C LEU A 15 -7.62 4.41 8.45
N GLU A 16 -8.40 5.41 8.82
CA GLU A 16 -9.15 6.21 7.85
C GLU A 16 -8.28 7.24 7.11
N SER A 17 -7.21 7.72 7.76
CA SER A 17 -6.29 8.70 7.17
C SER A 17 -4.92 8.69 7.86
N VAL A 18 -3.90 9.18 7.15
CA VAL A 18 -2.55 9.40 7.69
C VAL A 18 -1.95 10.66 7.07
N ASP A 19 -1.04 11.33 7.79
CA ASP A 19 -0.26 12.44 7.26
C ASP A 19 0.96 11.92 6.49
N VAL A 20 1.11 12.37 5.24
CA VAL A 20 2.29 12.13 4.41
C VAL A 20 2.89 13.47 4.04
N GLY A 21 4.02 13.81 4.66
CA GLY A 21 4.73 15.06 4.37
C GLY A 21 3.90 16.33 4.63
N GLY A 22 3.00 16.33 5.62
CA GLY A 22 2.10 17.44 5.93
C GLY A 22 0.79 17.45 5.13
N VAL A 23 0.52 16.42 4.33
CA VAL A 23 -0.71 16.28 3.56
C VAL A 23 -1.50 15.06 4.07
N PRO A 24 -2.75 15.24 4.53
CA PRO A 24 -3.59 14.11 4.93
C PRO A 24 -4.04 13.31 3.70
N VAL A 25 -3.73 12.03 3.69
CA VAL A 25 -4.16 11.07 2.66
C VAL A 25 -5.10 10.01 3.25
N ARG A 26 -5.91 9.41 2.40
CA ARG A 26 -6.89 8.37 2.74
C ARG A 26 -7.04 7.36 1.60
N ALA A 27 -7.82 6.31 1.81
CA ALA A 27 -8.23 5.43 0.73
C ALA A 27 -8.84 6.24 -0.44
N GLY A 28 -8.41 5.95 -1.66
CA GLY A 28 -8.73 6.68 -2.88
C GLY A 28 -7.79 7.85 -3.21
N SER A 29 -6.90 8.27 -2.30
CA SER A 29 -5.93 9.32 -2.60
C SER A 29 -4.89 8.85 -3.63
N PRO A 30 -4.55 9.68 -4.63
CA PRO A 30 -3.46 9.40 -5.55
C PRO A 30 -2.11 9.70 -4.91
N VAL A 31 -1.13 8.84 -5.16
CA VAL A 31 0.25 9.00 -4.69
C VAL A 31 1.24 8.61 -5.80
N ARG A 32 2.45 9.15 -5.72
CA ARG A 32 3.61 8.71 -6.48
C ARG A 32 4.51 7.87 -5.60
N LEU A 33 4.96 6.74 -6.12
CA LEU A 33 5.86 5.82 -5.40
C LEU A 33 7.30 6.33 -5.45
N ARG A 34 7.94 6.38 -4.28
CA ARG A 34 9.33 6.77 -4.04
C ARG A 34 10.03 5.71 -3.17
N PRO A 35 10.20 4.47 -3.66
CA PRO A 35 10.86 3.42 -2.88
C PRO A 35 12.28 3.82 -2.51
N ARG A 36 12.75 3.38 -1.34
CA ARG A 36 14.12 3.67 -0.87
C ARG A 36 15.16 2.95 -1.72
N ALA A 37 16.36 3.52 -1.77
CA ALA A 37 17.50 2.88 -2.44
C ALA A 37 17.87 1.55 -1.76
N GLY A 38 18.09 0.51 -2.56
CA GLY A 38 18.40 -0.83 -2.05
C GLY A 38 17.17 -1.73 -1.83
N GLY A 39 16.00 -1.29 -2.29
CA GLY A 39 14.78 -2.10 -2.38
C GLY A 39 14.90 -3.30 -3.33
N ASP A 40 13.82 -4.07 -3.43
CA ASP A 40 13.76 -5.27 -4.27
C ASP A 40 13.52 -4.94 -5.76
N ILE A 41 13.26 -5.97 -6.58
CA ILE A 41 13.02 -5.77 -8.01
C ILE A 41 11.70 -5.02 -8.29
N PHE A 42 10.69 -5.15 -7.44
CA PHE A 42 9.44 -4.41 -7.55
C PHE A 42 9.65 -2.96 -7.17
N ASP A 43 10.44 -2.66 -6.15
CA ASP A 43 10.79 -1.27 -5.82
C ASP A 43 11.43 -0.55 -7.02
N VAL A 44 12.37 -1.21 -7.70
CA VAL A 44 12.99 -0.65 -8.91
C VAL A 44 11.96 -0.48 -10.05
N ALA A 45 11.07 -1.44 -10.24
CA ALA A 45 10.07 -1.41 -11.31
C ALA A 45 8.96 -0.37 -11.07
N LEU A 46 8.58 -0.15 -9.81
CA LEU A 46 7.48 0.71 -9.42
C LEU A 46 7.91 2.15 -9.09
N ALA A 47 9.22 2.41 -8.96
CA ALA A 47 9.74 3.74 -8.68
C ALA A 47 9.22 4.79 -9.68
N GLY A 48 8.62 5.85 -9.14
CA GLY A 48 8.06 6.96 -9.91
C GLY A 48 6.68 6.70 -10.52
N GLN A 49 6.12 5.49 -10.43
CA GLN A 49 4.77 5.20 -10.87
C GLN A 49 3.72 5.87 -9.98
N THR A 50 2.54 6.10 -10.54
CA THR A 50 1.38 6.57 -9.79
C THR A 50 0.54 5.38 -9.32
N ALA A 51 -0.02 5.52 -8.12
CA ALA A 51 -0.86 4.51 -7.52
C ALA A 51 -1.99 5.18 -6.73
N THR A 52 -3.05 4.42 -6.49
CA THR A 52 -4.16 4.82 -5.63
C THR A 52 -4.06 4.07 -4.31
N ILE A 53 -4.18 4.75 -3.18
CA ILE A 53 -4.26 4.11 -1.87
C ILE A 53 -5.57 3.30 -1.79
N GLU A 54 -5.46 2.00 -1.54
CA GLU A 54 -6.62 1.12 -1.30
C GLU A 54 -6.94 1.05 0.19
N ALA A 55 -5.92 0.87 1.03
CA ALA A 55 -6.05 0.80 2.47
C ALA A 55 -4.85 1.42 3.20
N ILE A 56 -5.06 1.83 4.44
CA ILE A 56 -4.02 2.26 5.37
C ILE A 56 -4.05 1.27 6.53
N GLU A 57 -2.93 0.60 6.77
CA GLU A 57 -2.83 -0.51 7.70
C GLU A 57 -1.73 -0.24 8.71
N GLN A 58 -1.98 -0.59 9.96
CA GLN A 58 -0.99 -0.52 11.03
C GLN A 58 -0.54 -1.93 11.42
N ASP A 59 0.77 -2.17 11.50
CA ASP A 59 1.31 -3.42 12.02
C ASP A 59 1.33 -3.47 13.56
N TYR A 60 1.71 -4.62 14.11
CA TYR A 60 1.80 -4.85 15.56
C TYR A 60 2.85 -3.96 16.27
N ASP A 61 3.84 -3.45 15.54
CA ASP A 61 4.85 -2.50 16.03
C ASP A 61 4.37 -1.04 15.92
N GLY A 62 3.14 -0.83 15.43
CA GLY A 62 2.53 0.48 15.26
C GLY A 62 2.95 1.21 13.99
N ARG A 63 3.65 0.56 13.05
CA ARG A 63 4.08 1.19 11.80
C ARG A 63 2.94 1.22 10.79
N ILE A 64 2.82 2.35 10.10
CA ILE A 64 1.78 2.56 9.10
C ILE A 64 2.32 2.18 7.72
N HIS A 65 1.55 1.34 7.04
CA HIS A 65 1.76 0.91 5.67
C HIS A 65 0.58 1.33 4.81
N LEU A 66 0.88 1.77 3.59
CA LEU A 66 -0.10 2.10 2.56
C LEU A 66 -0.19 0.94 1.60
N ALA A 67 -1.34 0.26 1.58
CA ALA A 67 -1.66 -0.69 0.54
C ALA A 67 -2.12 0.09 -0.70
N VAL A 68 -1.37 0.01 -1.79
CA VAL A 68 -1.62 0.76 -3.01
C VAL A 68 -1.85 -0.17 -4.21
N VAL A 69 -2.67 0.32 -5.14
CA VAL A 69 -2.86 -0.30 -6.46
C VAL A 69 -2.28 0.64 -7.50
N VAL A 70 -1.31 0.14 -8.26
CA VAL A 70 -0.59 0.90 -9.29
C VAL A 70 -1.53 1.17 -10.46
N ASP A 71 -1.58 2.41 -10.94
CA ASP A 71 -2.55 2.81 -11.97
C ASP A 71 -2.31 2.10 -13.31
N ALA A 72 -1.05 1.75 -13.59
CA ALA A 72 -0.61 1.05 -14.79
C ALA A 72 -0.58 -0.48 -14.64
N ASP A 73 -0.98 -1.04 -13.50
CA ASP A 73 -1.05 -2.50 -13.33
C ASP A 73 -2.17 -3.07 -14.23
N PRO A 74 -1.88 -3.97 -15.18
CA PRO A 74 -2.91 -4.65 -15.96
C PRO A 74 -3.87 -5.47 -15.08
N GLY A 75 -3.46 -5.85 -13.88
CA GLY A 75 -4.29 -6.51 -12.86
C GLY A 75 -4.93 -5.56 -11.85
N ARG A 76 -5.00 -4.24 -12.12
CA ARG A 76 -5.57 -3.24 -11.20
C ARG A 76 -6.92 -3.66 -10.59
N ASP A 77 -7.82 -4.21 -11.39
CA ASP A 77 -9.13 -4.68 -10.91
C ASP A 77 -9.02 -5.80 -9.87
N LEU A 78 -8.01 -6.68 -10.01
CA LEU A 78 -7.70 -7.73 -9.05
C LEU A 78 -7.15 -7.14 -7.75
N GLY A 79 -6.37 -6.06 -7.84
CA GLY A 79 -5.88 -5.30 -6.69
C GLY A 79 -7.02 -4.69 -5.88
N LEU A 80 -8.03 -4.12 -6.55
CA LEU A 80 -9.25 -3.60 -5.91
C LEU A 80 -10.09 -4.71 -5.25
N LEU A 81 -10.05 -5.93 -5.79
CA LEU A 81 -10.66 -7.12 -5.20
C LEU A 81 -9.79 -7.78 -4.12
N ARG A 82 -8.66 -7.16 -3.75
CA ARG A 82 -7.68 -7.66 -2.77
C ARG A 82 -7.13 -9.04 -3.09
N GLN A 83 -7.08 -9.40 -4.38
CA GLN A 83 -6.41 -10.63 -4.81
C GLN A 83 -4.89 -10.49 -4.62
N PRO A 84 -4.20 -11.58 -4.27
CA PRO A 84 -2.76 -11.55 -4.05
C PRO A 84 -2.01 -11.13 -5.32
N GLY A 85 -0.92 -10.39 -5.14
CA GLY A 85 -0.01 -9.97 -6.22
C GLY A 85 -0.33 -8.63 -6.90
N HIS A 86 -1.44 -7.97 -6.51
CA HIS A 86 -1.90 -6.71 -7.15
C HIS A 86 -2.08 -5.55 -6.17
N ARG A 87 -1.67 -5.74 -4.91
CA ARG A 87 -1.50 -4.68 -3.92
C ARG A 87 -0.04 -4.65 -3.49
N PHE A 88 0.53 -3.46 -3.46
CA PHE A 88 1.89 -3.21 -3.00
C PHE A 88 1.84 -2.40 -1.72
N PHE A 89 2.79 -2.63 -0.83
CA PHE A 89 2.80 -2.00 0.49
C PHE A 89 4.02 -1.10 0.58
N PHE A 90 3.77 0.18 0.85
CA PHE A 90 4.82 1.19 1.03
C PHE A 90 4.68 1.86 2.38
N SER A 91 5.80 2.26 2.98
CA SER A 91 5.74 3.15 4.15
C SER A 91 5.32 4.56 3.74
N ILE A 92 4.86 5.35 4.72
CA ILE A 92 4.47 6.75 4.49
C ILE A 92 5.60 7.63 3.94
N ASP A 93 6.87 7.25 4.16
CA ASP A 93 8.05 7.99 3.69
C ASP A 93 8.46 7.59 2.26
N GLU A 94 7.86 6.53 1.72
CA GLU A 94 8.14 5.99 0.38
C GLU A 94 7.08 6.40 -0.64
N VAL A 95 6.24 7.37 -0.29
CA VAL A 95 5.20 7.89 -1.17
C VAL A 95 5.18 9.42 -1.14
N GLU A 96 4.68 10.01 -2.21
CA GLU A 96 4.49 11.44 -2.35
C GLU A 96 3.04 11.70 -2.80
N PRO A 97 2.21 12.47 -2.05
CA PRO A 97 0.86 12.83 -2.46
C PRO A 97 0.86 13.64 -3.76
N ILE A 98 -0.17 13.47 -4.60
CA ILE A 98 -0.33 14.16 -5.90
C ILE A 98 -1.49 15.14 -5.88
#